data_AF-A0A971QFX6-F1
#
_entry.id   AF-A0A971QFX6-F1
#
_cell.length_a   1.000
_cell.length_b   1.000
_cell.length_c   1.000
_cell.angle_alpha   90.00
_cell.angle_beta   90.00
_cell.angle_gamma   90.00
#
_symmetry.space_group_name_H-M   'P 1'
#
loop_
_entity.id
_entity.type
_entity.pdbx_description
1 polymer ?
#
loop_
_entity_poly.entity_id
_entity_poly.type
_entity_poly.pdbx_seq_one_letter_code
_entity_poly.pdbx_strand_id
1 'polypeptide(L)'
;DGPRANLSAAAREYLASLGLGDPDADRDVASLIWLHALAIGYSPAYIEENADGIRRDWPRIPLPADAEALRASVALGRRLADLLDCERPVAGVTAGGIGALFQTIGVITGVGGPLDADAGDLAVTAGWGHEGSGGATMPGRGKVVTRKYSQAESDAIASATDAHGLTARQMTDLLGPDTRDVYLSDRAYWKNVPANTWDYFIGGYQVIKKWLSYREQPILGRPLRIDEARHATDTARRIAAILLMQPALDENYRAAKGSAV
;
A
#
# COMPACT_ATOMS: atom_id res chain seq x y z
N ASP A 1 3.17 36.61 -10.82
CA ASP A 1 3.47 35.23 -11.25
C ASP A 1 3.17 34.25 -10.13
N GLY A 2 1.98 33.66 -10.15
CA GLY A 2 1.59 32.59 -9.24
C GLY A 2 1.99 31.21 -9.79
N PRO A 3 1.92 30.15 -8.98
CA PRO A 3 2.12 28.78 -9.45
C PRO A 3 1.11 28.44 -10.56
N ARG A 4 1.56 27.73 -11.58
CA ARG A 4 0.73 27.19 -12.68
C ARG A 4 0.70 25.67 -12.64
N ALA A 5 -0.40 25.07 -13.04
CA ALA A 5 -0.54 23.63 -13.15
C ALA A 5 0.40 23.07 -14.22
N ASN A 6 1.16 22.02 -13.86
CA ASN A 6 2.06 21.32 -14.77
C ASN A 6 1.29 20.33 -15.67
N LEU A 7 0.44 20.87 -16.55
CA LEU A 7 -0.39 20.13 -17.49
C LEU A 7 -0.07 20.58 -18.92
N SER A 8 -0.03 19.62 -19.84
CA SER A 8 0.12 19.89 -21.28
C SER A 8 -1.12 20.62 -21.83
N ALA A 9 -0.98 21.22 -23.02
CA ALA A 9 -2.10 21.86 -23.71
C ALA A 9 -3.27 20.87 -23.94
N ALA A 10 -2.97 19.67 -24.41
CA ALA A 10 -3.97 18.63 -24.64
C ALA A 10 -4.71 18.21 -23.36
N ALA A 11 -4.02 18.08 -22.22
CA ALA A 11 -4.66 17.77 -20.94
C ALA A 11 -5.59 18.90 -20.48
N ARG A 12 -5.22 20.16 -20.73
CA ARG A 12 -6.06 21.34 -20.44
C ARG A 12 -7.29 21.40 -21.34
N GLU A 13 -7.13 21.10 -22.63
CA GLU A 13 -8.25 21.01 -23.58
C GLU A 13 -9.24 19.91 -23.19
N TYR A 14 -8.73 18.75 -22.75
CA TYR A 14 -9.57 17.68 -22.23
C TYR A 14 -10.34 18.10 -20.96
N LEU A 15 -9.68 18.71 -19.97
CA LEU A 15 -10.40 19.20 -18.78
C LEU A 15 -11.45 20.27 -19.13
N ALA A 16 -11.15 21.13 -20.11
CA ALA A 16 -12.07 22.15 -20.60
C ALA A 16 -13.26 21.54 -21.34
N SER A 17 -13.07 20.49 -22.16
CA SER A 17 -14.16 19.80 -22.86
C SER A 17 -15.13 19.12 -21.91
N LEU A 18 -14.65 18.72 -20.72
CA LEU A 18 -15.47 18.18 -19.63
C LEU A 18 -16.12 19.25 -18.73
N GLY A 19 -15.84 20.53 -18.97
CA GLY A 19 -16.38 21.64 -18.17
C GLY A 19 -15.88 21.67 -16.71
N LEU A 20 -14.66 21.18 -16.46
CA LEU A 20 -14.14 20.98 -15.09
C LEU A 20 -13.42 22.20 -14.49
N GLY A 21 -13.34 23.32 -15.22
CA GLY A 21 -12.75 24.58 -14.75
C GLY A 21 -11.27 24.77 -15.11
N ASP A 22 -10.67 25.85 -14.60
CA ASP A 22 -9.29 26.23 -14.89
C ASP A 22 -8.31 25.61 -13.86
N PRO A 23 -7.39 24.72 -14.28
CA PRO A 23 -6.41 24.12 -13.38
C PRO A 23 -5.38 25.12 -12.82
N ASP A 24 -5.22 26.32 -13.40
CA ASP A 24 -4.33 27.35 -12.81
C ASP A 24 -5.01 28.13 -11.67
N ALA A 25 -6.35 28.10 -11.59
CA ALA A 25 -7.13 28.77 -10.55
C ALA A 25 -7.55 27.83 -9.41
N ASP A 26 -7.64 26.52 -9.66
CA ASP A 26 -8.09 25.53 -8.69
C ASP A 26 -7.14 24.31 -8.61
N ARG A 27 -6.57 24.09 -7.43
CA ARG A 27 -5.65 22.97 -7.16
C ARG A 27 -6.34 21.61 -7.26
N ASP A 28 -7.63 21.53 -6.92
CA ASP A 28 -8.38 20.28 -7.05
C ASP A 28 -8.51 19.90 -8.53
N VAL A 29 -8.79 20.88 -9.40
CA VAL A 29 -8.82 20.69 -10.86
C VAL A 29 -7.43 20.33 -11.40
N ALA A 30 -6.38 21.01 -10.94
CA ALA A 30 -5.00 20.71 -11.32
C ALA A 30 -4.57 19.26 -11.01
N SER A 31 -5.17 18.66 -9.97
CA SER A 31 -4.82 17.31 -9.50
C SER A 31 -5.56 16.17 -10.22
N LEU A 32 -6.63 16.46 -10.97
CA LEU A 32 -7.54 15.44 -11.51
C LEU A 32 -6.82 14.42 -12.39
N ILE A 33 -5.99 14.88 -13.33
CA ILE A 33 -5.28 14.01 -14.27
C ILE A 33 -4.27 13.11 -13.52
N TRP A 34 -3.56 13.66 -12.54
CA TRP A 34 -2.60 12.89 -11.74
C TRP A 34 -3.30 11.81 -10.92
N LEU A 35 -4.38 12.15 -10.23
CA LEU A 35 -5.12 11.21 -9.38
C LEU A 35 -5.79 10.12 -10.19
N HIS A 36 -6.33 10.46 -11.36
CA HIS A 36 -6.84 9.49 -12.31
C HIS A 36 -5.73 8.54 -12.81
N ALA A 37 -4.58 9.08 -13.23
CA ALA A 37 -3.44 8.27 -13.67
C ALA A 37 -2.92 7.35 -12.55
N LEU A 38 -2.91 7.82 -11.31
CA LEU A 38 -2.56 7.01 -10.14
C LEU A 38 -3.54 5.84 -9.96
N ALA A 39 -4.85 6.07 -10.09
CA ALA A 39 -5.85 5.01 -10.01
C ALA A 39 -5.68 3.95 -11.10
N ILE A 40 -5.47 4.37 -12.35
CA ILE A 40 -5.23 3.44 -13.47
C ILE A 40 -3.92 2.68 -13.28
N GLY A 41 -2.85 3.36 -12.88
CA GLY A 41 -1.54 2.73 -12.69
C GLY A 41 -1.50 1.68 -11.58
N TYR A 42 -2.46 1.69 -10.65
CA TYR A 42 -2.61 0.69 -9.58
C TYR A 42 -3.64 -0.41 -9.89
N SER A 43 -4.27 -0.42 -11.07
CA SER A 43 -5.11 -1.54 -11.52
C SER A 43 -4.24 -2.72 -12.00
N PRO A 44 -4.32 -3.91 -11.37
CA PRO A 44 -3.68 -5.12 -11.90
C PRO A 44 -4.06 -5.42 -13.35
N ALA A 45 -5.33 -5.26 -13.72
CA ALA A 45 -5.78 -5.48 -15.10
C ALA A 45 -5.10 -4.53 -16.09
N TYR A 46 -4.92 -3.26 -15.76
CA TYR A 46 -4.16 -2.31 -16.59
C TYR A 46 -2.72 -2.77 -16.78
N ILE A 47 -2.04 -3.12 -15.68
CA ILE A 47 -0.64 -3.54 -15.70
C ILE A 47 -0.46 -4.83 -16.51
N GLU A 48 -1.35 -5.81 -16.34
CA GLU A 48 -1.31 -7.09 -17.06
C GLU A 48 -1.54 -6.89 -18.57
N GLU A 49 -2.61 -6.21 -18.95
CA GLU A 49 -2.96 -6.00 -20.36
C GLU A 49 -1.95 -5.13 -21.11
N ASN A 50 -1.25 -4.23 -20.42
CA ASN A 50 -0.32 -3.26 -21.03
C ASN A 50 1.15 -3.54 -20.68
N ALA A 51 1.47 -4.72 -20.15
CA ALA A 51 2.80 -5.03 -19.61
C ALA A 51 3.94 -4.79 -20.60
N ASP A 52 3.77 -5.18 -21.87
CA ASP A 52 4.80 -5.01 -22.90
C ASP A 52 5.00 -3.53 -23.30
N GLY A 53 3.93 -2.74 -23.31
CA GLY A 53 3.99 -1.30 -23.55
C GLY A 53 4.72 -0.58 -22.44
N ILE A 54 4.33 -0.85 -21.19
CA ILE A 54 4.92 -0.24 -19.98
C ILE A 54 6.42 -0.54 -19.85
N ARG A 55 6.86 -1.74 -20.26
CA ARG A 55 8.31 -2.09 -20.22
C ARG A 55 9.14 -1.36 -21.27
N ARG A 56 8.53 -0.89 -22.36
CA ARG A 56 9.25 -0.32 -23.52
C ARG A 56 9.24 1.20 -23.55
N ASP A 57 8.14 1.83 -23.15
CA ASP A 57 7.93 3.28 -23.24
C ASP A 57 7.00 3.76 -22.13
N TRP A 58 6.78 5.08 -22.05
CA TRP A 58 5.90 5.70 -21.07
C TRP A 58 4.49 5.06 -21.05
N PRO A 59 3.90 4.79 -19.88
CA PRO A 59 2.54 4.26 -19.80
C PRO A 59 1.52 5.17 -20.50
N ARG A 60 0.60 4.59 -21.26
CA ARG A 60 -0.53 5.30 -21.86
C ARG A 60 -1.75 5.09 -20.97
N ILE A 61 -2.34 6.18 -20.50
CA ILE A 61 -3.47 6.17 -19.55
C ILE A 61 -4.75 6.52 -20.33
N PRO A 62 -5.75 5.63 -20.40
CA PRO A 62 -7.03 5.95 -21.04
C PRO A 62 -7.78 7.02 -20.23
N LEU A 63 -8.19 8.11 -20.88
CA LEU A 63 -8.95 9.17 -20.25
C LEU A 63 -10.46 8.92 -20.39
N PRO A 64 -11.26 8.99 -19.31
CA PRO A 64 -12.71 8.83 -19.38
C PRO A 64 -13.41 9.86 -20.27
N ALA A 65 -14.50 9.48 -20.93
CA ALA A 65 -15.26 10.36 -21.84
C ALA A 65 -15.98 11.53 -21.15
N ASP A 66 -16.30 11.41 -19.86
CA ASP A 66 -17.12 12.38 -19.15
C ASP A 66 -16.59 12.73 -17.76
N ALA A 67 -17.08 13.86 -17.25
CA ALA A 67 -16.69 14.43 -15.96
C ALA A 67 -17.04 13.53 -14.77
N GLU A 68 -18.12 12.75 -14.85
CA GLU A 68 -18.57 11.89 -13.76
C GLU A 68 -17.63 10.70 -13.59
N ALA A 69 -17.32 10.01 -14.69
CA ALA A 69 -16.37 8.92 -14.73
C ALA A 69 -14.97 9.37 -14.28
N LEU A 70 -14.51 10.56 -14.74
CA LEU A 70 -13.24 11.11 -14.26
C LEU A 70 -13.26 11.37 -12.75
N ARG A 71 -14.33 11.97 -12.21
CA ARG A 71 -14.44 12.23 -10.77
C ARG A 71 -14.48 10.95 -9.94
N ALA A 72 -15.18 9.91 -10.41
CA ALA A 72 -15.18 8.59 -9.76
C ALA A 72 -13.77 7.98 -9.73
N SER A 73 -13.05 8.06 -10.85
CA SER A 73 -11.67 7.61 -10.95
C SER A 73 -10.73 8.37 -10.00
N VAL A 74 -10.87 9.70 -9.95
CA VAL A 74 -10.12 10.58 -9.05
C VAL A 74 -10.40 10.24 -7.59
N ALA A 75 -11.63 9.87 -7.22
CA ALA A 75 -11.94 9.47 -5.85
C ALA A 75 -11.15 8.21 -5.42
N LEU A 76 -10.98 7.23 -6.32
CA LEU A 76 -10.11 6.08 -6.09
C LEU A 76 -8.64 6.50 -5.99
N GLY A 77 -8.20 7.38 -6.89
CA GLY A 77 -6.85 7.95 -6.87
C GLY A 77 -6.51 8.69 -5.58
N ARG A 78 -7.46 9.46 -5.02
CA ARG A 78 -7.30 10.15 -3.73
C ARG A 78 -7.10 9.17 -2.59
N ARG A 79 -7.93 8.11 -2.53
CA ARG A 79 -7.78 7.05 -1.51
C ARG A 79 -6.42 6.36 -1.62
N LEU A 80 -5.94 6.07 -2.83
CA LEU A 80 -4.60 5.53 -3.05
C LEU A 80 -3.51 6.51 -2.59
N ALA A 81 -3.63 7.79 -2.94
CA ALA A 81 -2.67 8.81 -2.53
C ALA A 81 -2.57 8.91 -0.99
N ASP A 82 -3.70 8.89 -0.29
CA ASP A 82 -3.74 8.89 1.19
C ASP A 82 -3.08 7.63 1.78
N LEU A 83 -3.26 6.47 1.15
CA LEU A 83 -2.63 5.21 1.57
C LEU A 83 -1.12 5.19 1.31
N LEU A 84 -0.66 5.82 0.23
CA LEU A 84 0.75 5.89 -0.16
C LEU A 84 1.52 6.97 0.61
N ASP A 85 0.83 7.98 1.15
CA ASP A 85 1.43 8.99 2.03
C ASP A 85 1.66 8.40 3.43
N CYS A 86 2.91 8.01 3.70
CA CYS A 86 3.30 7.40 4.98
C CYS A 86 3.42 8.41 6.14
N GLU A 87 3.35 9.71 5.86
CA GLU A 87 3.45 10.77 6.87
C GLU A 87 2.08 11.13 7.46
N ARG A 88 0.98 10.74 6.81
CA ARG A 88 -0.38 11.10 7.23
C ARG A 88 -1.20 9.91 7.70
N PRO A 89 -1.83 9.96 8.89
CA PRO A 89 -2.73 8.89 9.31
C PRO A 89 -3.92 8.76 8.37
N VAL A 90 -4.40 7.52 8.18
CA VAL A 90 -5.56 7.19 7.35
C VAL A 90 -6.65 6.66 8.26
N ALA A 91 -7.77 7.39 8.34
CA ALA A 91 -8.91 7.02 9.16
C ALA A 91 -9.43 5.62 8.79
N GLY A 92 -9.73 4.79 9.78
CA GLY A 92 -10.18 3.41 9.58
C GLY A 92 -9.08 2.41 9.23
N VAL A 93 -7.90 2.86 8.80
CA VAL A 93 -6.77 1.98 8.41
C VAL A 93 -5.63 2.06 9.42
N THR A 94 -5.13 3.27 9.71
CA THR A 94 -4.00 3.49 10.64
C THR A 94 -4.37 4.38 11.84
N ALA A 95 -5.52 5.07 11.80
CA ALA A 95 -6.00 5.90 12.91
C ALA A 95 -7.54 6.03 12.94
N GLY A 96 -8.08 6.79 13.92
CA GLY A 96 -9.48 7.23 13.90
C GLY A 96 -10.52 6.11 13.99
N GLY A 97 -10.23 5.06 14.76
CA GLY A 97 -11.06 3.85 14.82
C GLY A 97 -10.67 2.85 13.73
N ILE A 98 -9.50 2.23 13.89
CA ILE A 98 -8.98 1.23 12.94
C ILE A 98 -9.98 0.08 12.83
N GLY A 99 -10.36 -0.31 11.60
CA GLY A 99 -11.32 -1.38 11.34
C GLY A 99 -10.84 -2.75 11.86
N ALA A 100 -11.78 -3.63 12.20
CA ALA A 100 -11.50 -4.92 12.85
C ALA A 100 -10.46 -5.76 12.10
N LEU A 101 -10.55 -5.85 10.76
CA LEU A 101 -9.54 -6.48 9.93
C LEU A 101 -8.14 -5.87 10.16
N PHE A 102 -8.00 -4.55 9.99
CA PHE A 102 -6.71 -3.87 10.09
C PHE A 102 -6.12 -3.93 11.50
N GLN A 103 -6.95 -4.01 12.54
CA GLN A 103 -6.47 -4.22 13.91
C GLN A 103 -5.71 -5.55 14.07
N THR A 104 -6.04 -6.57 13.27
CA THR A 104 -5.34 -7.87 13.30
C THR A 104 -4.04 -7.90 12.50
N ILE A 105 -3.81 -6.94 11.60
CA ILE A 105 -2.68 -6.98 10.66
C ILE A 105 -1.42 -6.40 11.30
N GLY A 106 -0.33 -7.17 11.24
CA GLY A 106 1.00 -6.73 11.68
C GLY A 106 1.01 -6.34 13.17
N VAL A 107 0.40 -7.12 14.05
CA VAL A 107 0.33 -6.81 15.48
C VAL A 107 1.65 -7.17 16.15
N ILE A 108 2.32 -6.18 16.76
CA ILE A 108 3.57 -6.41 17.51
C ILE A 108 3.26 -7.33 18.69
N THR A 109 3.89 -8.50 18.71
CA THR A 109 3.61 -9.58 19.64
C THR A 109 4.89 -10.08 20.29
N GLY A 110 4.85 -10.30 21.61
CA GLY A 110 5.96 -10.85 22.37
C GLY A 110 5.86 -12.36 22.59
N VAL A 111 6.99 -13.04 22.49
CA VAL A 111 7.12 -14.44 22.88
C VAL A 111 7.31 -14.52 24.39
N GLY A 112 6.43 -15.22 25.09
CA GLY A 112 6.54 -15.43 26.54
C GLY A 112 6.05 -14.27 27.43
N GLY A 113 5.40 -13.24 26.87
CA GLY A 113 4.79 -12.16 27.64
C GLY A 113 4.81 -10.79 26.97
N PRO A 114 4.27 -9.74 27.64
CA PRO A 114 4.24 -8.35 27.13
C PRO A 114 5.63 -7.83 26.81
N LEU A 115 5.77 -7.00 25.77
CA LEU A 115 7.04 -6.42 25.33
C LEU A 115 7.38 -5.13 26.09
N ASP A 116 8.66 -4.95 26.40
CA ASP A 116 9.21 -3.70 26.92
C ASP A 116 10.24 -3.12 25.92
N ALA A 117 9.87 -2.01 25.29
CA ALA A 117 10.73 -1.34 24.30
C ALA A 117 12.00 -0.75 24.94
N ASP A 118 11.92 -0.31 26.20
CA ASP A 118 13.06 0.27 26.92
C ASP A 118 14.05 -0.82 27.38
N ALA A 119 13.56 -2.04 27.58
CA ALA A 119 14.38 -3.23 27.79
C ALA A 119 15.05 -3.76 26.50
N GLY A 120 14.77 -3.15 25.35
CA GLY A 120 15.34 -3.55 24.06
C GLY A 120 14.65 -4.74 23.40
N ASP A 121 13.44 -5.13 23.83
CA ASP A 121 12.70 -6.28 23.28
C ASP A 121 12.40 -6.13 21.77
N LEU A 122 12.45 -4.91 21.24
CA LEU A 122 12.25 -4.58 19.82
C LEU A 122 13.55 -4.57 19.00
N ALA A 123 14.63 -5.16 19.52
CA ALA A 123 15.85 -5.37 18.75
C ALA A 123 15.56 -6.25 17.52
N VAL A 124 16.06 -5.83 16.36
CA VAL A 124 16.01 -6.63 15.13
C VAL A 124 17.32 -7.41 15.06
N THR A 125 17.24 -8.71 15.24
CA THR A 125 18.36 -9.66 15.26
C THR A 125 18.07 -10.94 14.48
N ALA A 126 16.99 -10.96 13.71
CA ALA A 126 16.51 -12.12 12.96
C ALA A 126 17.21 -12.34 11.60
N GLY A 127 18.24 -11.57 11.27
CA GLY A 127 19.06 -11.74 10.07
C GLY A 127 18.44 -11.18 8.79
N TRP A 128 17.78 -10.02 8.88
CA TRP A 128 17.16 -9.31 7.76
C TRP A 128 18.15 -8.56 6.87
N GLY A 129 19.33 -8.24 7.38
CA GLY A 129 20.39 -7.53 6.67
C GLY A 129 21.74 -7.69 7.34
N HIS A 130 22.80 -7.42 6.59
CA HIS A 130 24.16 -7.40 7.11
C HIS A 130 25.01 -6.39 6.32
N GLU A 131 26.12 -5.96 6.90
CA GLU A 131 27.08 -5.10 6.21
C GLU A 131 27.74 -5.86 5.07
N GLY A 132 27.71 -5.27 3.88
CA GLY A 132 28.44 -5.70 2.71
C GLY A 132 29.65 -4.80 2.46
N SER A 133 30.40 -5.13 1.40
CA SER A 133 31.58 -4.37 0.99
C SER A 133 31.24 -2.91 0.72
N GLY A 134 32.11 -2.00 1.19
CA GLY A 134 31.97 -0.56 0.94
C GLY A 134 30.83 0.13 1.69
N GLY A 135 30.33 -0.46 2.79
CA GLY A 135 29.26 0.14 3.62
C GLY A 135 27.85 -0.06 3.07
N ALA A 136 27.68 -0.89 2.03
CA ALA A 136 26.38 -1.23 1.49
C ALA A 136 25.66 -2.24 2.41
N THR A 137 24.37 -2.04 2.69
CA THR A 137 23.56 -3.03 3.40
C THR A 137 23.05 -4.11 2.44
N MET A 138 23.39 -5.37 2.71
CA MET A 138 22.96 -6.53 1.93
C MET A 138 21.74 -7.18 2.54
N PRO A 139 20.74 -7.59 1.73
CA PRO A 139 19.53 -8.23 2.25
C PRO A 139 19.84 -9.64 2.78
N GLY A 140 19.31 -9.94 3.96
CA GLY A 140 19.35 -11.25 4.57
C GLY A 140 18.07 -12.06 4.34
N ARG A 141 18.04 -13.28 4.88
CA ARG A 141 16.87 -14.16 4.80
C ARG A 141 15.76 -13.71 5.77
N GLY A 142 16.14 -13.25 6.95
CA GLY A 142 15.22 -13.01 8.06
C GLY A 142 14.64 -14.31 8.62
N LYS A 143 13.67 -14.14 9.54
CA LYS A 143 12.85 -15.23 10.09
C LYS A 143 11.37 -14.92 9.88
N VAL A 144 10.71 -15.78 9.11
CA VAL A 144 9.28 -15.72 8.82
C VAL A 144 8.68 -17.08 9.11
N VAL A 145 7.53 -17.09 9.79
CA VAL A 145 6.71 -18.29 9.95
C VAL A 145 5.43 -18.12 9.14
N THR A 146 5.23 -18.98 8.14
CA THR A 146 3.98 -19.05 7.39
C THR A 146 2.99 -19.92 8.13
N ARG A 147 1.76 -19.43 8.29
CA ARG A 147 0.66 -20.19 8.92
C ARG A 147 -0.68 -19.82 8.31
N LYS A 148 -1.69 -20.66 8.54
CA LYS A 148 -3.07 -20.30 8.24
C LYS A 148 -3.55 -19.18 9.17
N TYR A 149 -4.55 -18.44 8.70
CA TYR A 149 -5.28 -17.50 9.54
C TYR A 149 -5.89 -18.27 10.72
N SER A 150 -5.80 -17.68 11.91
CA SER A 150 -6.58 -18.13 13.06
C SER A 150 -8.05 -17.79 12.86
N GLN A 151 -8.94 -18.44 13.61
CA GLN A 151 -10.38 -18.17 13.52
C GLN A 151 -10.71 -16.67 13.70
N ALA A 152 -10.10 -16.01 14.69
CA ALA A 152 -10.31 -14.59 14.93
C ALA A 152 -9.85 -13.69 13.75
N GLU A 153 -8.77 -14.06 13.06
CA GLU A 153 -8.30 -13.33 11.88
C GLU A 153 -9.24 -13.57 10.68
N SER A 154 -9.74 -14.79 10.50
CA SER A 154 -10.75 -15.11 9.48
C SER A 154 -12.08 -14.41 9.74
N ASP A 155 -12.53 -14.35 11.00
CA ASP A 155 -13.74 -13.63 11.41
C ASP A 155 -13.59 -12.12 11.17
N ALA A 156 -12.39 -11.57 11.43
CA ALA A 156 -12.09 -10.17 11.15
C ALA A 156 -12.16 -9.86 9.63
N ILE A 157 -11.64 -10.75 8.77
CA ILE A 157 -11.80 -10.66 7.31
C ILE A 157 -13.29 -10.68 6.94
N ALA A 158 -14.05 -11.64 7.46
CA ALA A 158 -15.47 -11.80 7.16
C ALA A 158 -16.30 -10.58 7.63
N SER A 159 -15.94 -9.97 8.76
CA SER A 159 -16.63 -8.78 9.28
C SER A 159 -16.42 -7.52 8.42
N ALA A 160 -15.40 -7.51 7.56
CA ALA A 160 -15.03 -6.37 6.75
C ALA A 160 -15.64 -6.38 5.33
N THR A 161 -16.40 -7.41 4.96
CA THR A 161 -16.93 -7.60 3.60
C THR A 161 -17.77 -6.42 3.13
N ASP A 162 -18.68 -5.94 3.97
CA ASP A 162 -19.62 -4.87 3.61
C ASP A 162 -18.90 -3.54 3.42
N ALA A 163 -17.91 -3.25 4.27
CA ALA A 163 -17.11 -2.02 4.18
C ALA A 163 -16.28 -1.94 2.90
N HIS A 164 -15.93 -3.10 2.32
CA HIS A 164 -15.14 -3.19 1.10
C HIS A 164 -15.96 -3.53 -0.15
N GLY A 165 -17.24 -3.91 -0.01
CA GLY A 165 -18.07 -4.38 -1.12
C GLY A 165 -17.56 -5.69 -1.74
N LEU A 166 -16.91 -6.54 -0.94
CA LEU A 166 -16.26 -7.78 -1.40
C LEU A 166 -16.75 -8.97 -0.57
N THR A 167 -16.82 -10.14 -1.18
CA THR A 167 -17.05 -11.39 -0.43
C THR A 167 -15.81 -11.77 0.40
N ALA A 168 -16.01 -12.54 1.47
CA ALA A 168 -14.89 -13.02 2.30
C ALA A 168 -13.85 -13.83 1.50
N ARG A 169 -14.31 -14.55 0.46
CA ARG A 169 -13.44 -15.25 -0.48
C ARG A 169 -12.58 -14.27 -1.29
N GLN A 170 -13.18 -13.26 -1.91
CA GLN A 170 -12.43 -12.24 -2.66
C GLN A 170 -11.42 -11.51 -1.77
N MET A 171 -11.80 -11.15 -0.55
CA MET A 171 -10.87 -10.54 0.41
C MET A 171 -9.71 -11.47 0.75
N THR A 172 -9.99 -12.75 0.99
CA THR A 172 -8.94 -13.76 1.25
C THR A 172 -8.03 -13.96 0.05
N ASP A 173 -8.57 -13.98 -1.18
CA ASP A 173 -7.78 -14.13 -2.40
C ASP A 173 -6.84 -12.92 -2.61
N LEU A 174 -7.32 -11.70 -2.33
CA LEU A 174 -6.54 -10.46 -2.44
C LEU A 174 -5.47 -10.33 -1.35
N LEU A 175 -5.78 -10.73 -0.11
CA LEU A 175 -4.83 -10.73 1.01
C LEU A 175 -3.87 -11.93 0.96
N GLY A 176 -4.28 -13.00 0.27
CA GLY A 176 -3.59 -14.26 0.10
C GLY A 176 -4.07 -15.35 1.07
N PRO A 177 -3.86 -16.64 0.73
CA PRO A 177 -4.51 -17.80 1.38
C PRO A 177 -3.94 -18.17 2.77
N ASP A 178 -2.89 -17.48 3.20
CA ASP A 178 -2.19 -17.66 4.46
C ASP A 178 -1.53 -16.35 4.90
N THR A 179 -0.93 -16.36 6.08
CA THR A 179 -0.35 -15.18 6.71
C THR A 179 1.05 -15.47 7.24
N ARG A 180 1.83 -14.42 7.47
CA ARG A 180 3.20 -14.49 7.96
C ARG A 180 3.30 -13.86 9.33
N ASP A 181 3.95 -14.57 10.24
CA ASP A 181 4.49 -13.99 11.46
C ASP A 181 5.96 -13.63 11.18
N VAL A 182 6.27 -12.33 11.20
CA VAL A 182 7.54 -11.74 10.77
C VAL A 182 8.37 -11.38 12.01
N TYR A 183 9.43 -12.14 12.28
CA TYR A 183 10.19 -12.00 13.52
C TYR A 183 11.19 -10.86 13.46
N LEU A 184 11.24 -10.05 14.52
CA LEU A 184 12.32 -9.09 14.76
C LEU A 184 13.49 -9.81 15.42
N SER A 185 13.20 -10.67 16.39
CA SER A 185 14.14 -11.47 17.18
C SER A 185 13.43 -12.72 17.71
N ASP A 186 14.05 -13.52 18.57
CA ASP A 186 13.34 -14.60 19.29
C ASP A 186 12.33 -14.08 20.34
N ARG A 187 12.36 -12.77 20.63
CA ARG A 187 11.53 -12.12 21.63
C ARG A 187 10.29 -11.44 21.04
N ALA A 188 10.39 -10.84 19.87
CA ALA A 188 9.34 -10.03 19.26
C ALA A 188 9.12 -10.37 17.78
N TYR A 189 7.86 -10.29 17.35
CA TYR A 189 7.46 -10.47 15.95
C TYR A 189 6.22 -9.64 15.62
N TRP A 190 6.03 -9.30 14.35
CA TRP A 190 4.73 -8.86 13.86
C TRP A 190 3.90 -10.08 13.50
N LYS A 191 2.78 -10.25 14.20
CA LYS A 191 1.80 -11.29 13.95
C LYS A 191 0.90 -10.89 12.79
N ASN A 192 0.55 -11.87 11.96
CA ASN A 192 -0.47 -11.75 10.91
C ASN A 192 -0.18 -10.64 9.88
N VAL A 193 0.87 -10.80 9.09
CA VAL A 193 1.10 -10.06 7.86
C VAL A 193 0.59 -10.92 6.69
N PRO A 194 -0.55 -10.59 6.05
CA PRO A 194 -1.12 -11.41 4.97
C PRO A 194 -0.11 -11.70 3.85
N ALA A 195 -0.24 -12.85 3.17
CA ALA A 195 0.72 -13.27 2.15
C ALA A 195 1.03 -12.19 1.11
N ASN A 196 -0.01 -11.67 0.47
CA ASN A 196 0.15 -10.70 -0.60
C ASN A 196 0.56 -9.32 -0.05
N THR A 197 0.33 -9.06 1.24
CA THR A 197 0.86 -7.88 1.93
C THR A 197 2.36 -7.99 2.16
N TRP A 198 2.83 -9.16 2.60
CA TRP A 198 4.25 -9.45 2.74
C TRP A 198 4.96 -9.43 1.39
N ASP A 199 4.38 -10.07 0.38
CA ASP A 199 4.91 -10.24 -0.97
C ASP A 199 4.68 -9.00 -1.87
N TYR A 200 4.30 -7.85 -1.29
CA TYR A 200 4.06 -6.63 -2.04
C TYR A 200 5.38 -5.93 -2.43
N PHE A 201 5.49 -5.55 -3.70
CA PHE A 201 6.66 -4.86 -4.26
C PHE A 201 6.31 -3.46 -4.75
N ILE A 202 7.24 -2.53 -4.52
CA ILE A 202 7.29 -1.25 -5.23
C ILE A 202 8.65 -1.18 -5.93
N GLY A 203 8.63 -1.09 -7.26
CA GLY A 203 9.83 -1.30 -8.07
C GLY A 203 10.41 -2.70 -7.85
N GLY A 204 11.73 -2.79 -7.66
CA GLY A 204 12.42 -4.05 -7.41
C GLY A 204 12.46 -4.50 -5.94
N TYR A 205 11.78 -3.80 -5.03
CA TYR A 205 11.92 -4.02 -3.58
C TYR A 205 10.63 -4.50 -2.93
N GLN A 206 10.74 -5.64 -2.24
CA GLN A 206 9.71 -6.11 -1.30
C GLN A 206 9.67 -5.14 -0.11
N VAL A 207 8.55 -4.44 0.06
CA VAL A 207 8.50 -3.20 0.87
C VAL A 207 8.93 -3.44 2.32
N ILE A 208 8.25 -4.36 3.02
CA ILE A 208 8.49 -4.60 4.45
C ILE A 208 9.88 -5.24 4.67
N LYS A 209 10.25 -6.23 3.84
CA LYS A 209 11.56 -6.89 3.94
C LYS A 209 12.71 -5.92 3.72
N LYS A 210 12.61 -5.02 2.73
CA LYS A 210 13.64 -4.01 2.47
C LYS A 210 13.75 -3.00 3.60
N TRP A 211 12.62 -2.61 4.20
CA TRP A 211 12.63 -1.74 5.38
C TRP A 211 13.36 -2.38 6.57
N LEU A 212 13.18 -3.69 6.78
CA LEU A 212 13.85 -4.46 7.84
C LEU A 212 15.36 -4.61 7.62
N SER A 213 15.82 -4.72 6.37
CA SER A 213 17.25 -4.98 6.10
C SER A 213 18.17 -3.88 6.65
N TYR A 214 17.69 -2.64 6.76
CA TYR A 214 18.46 -1.51 7.31
C TYR A 214 18.31 -1.34 8.83
N ARG A 215 17.54 -2.22 9.48
CA ARG A 215 17.14 -2.05 10.89
C ARG A 215 17.66 -3.13 11.82
N GLU A 216 18.41 -4.09 11.29
CA GLU A 216 19.22 -5.01 12.08
C GLU A 216 20.08 -4.24 13.07
N GLN A 217 20.11 -4.69 14.33
CA GLN A 217 20.74 -3.97 15.43
C GLN A 217 22.22 -3.64 15.16
N PRO A 218 23.04 -4.52 14.54
CA PRO A 218 24.40 -4.16 14.15
C PRO A 218 24.48 -3.00 13.14
N ILE A 219 23.47 -2.84 12.26
CA ILE A 219 23.41 -1.78 11.24
C ILE A 219 22.79 -0.50 11.80
N LEU A 220 21.71 -0.62 12.56
CA LEU A 220 20.99 0.52 13.15
C LEU A 220 21.68 1.08 14.39
N GLY A 221 22.51 0.26 15.06
CA GLY A 221 23.21 0.59 16.30
C GLY A 221 22.34 0.59 17.56
N ARG A 222 21.05 0.25 17.44
CA ARG A 222 20.08 0.24 18.55
C ARG A 222 18.86 -0.63 18.23
N PRO A 223 18.04 -1.01 19.24
CA PRO A 223 16.70 -1.53 19.02
C PRO A 223 15.79 -0.53 18.29
N LEU A 224 14.68 -1.03 17.73
CA LEU A 224 13.63 -0.16 17.21
C LEU A 224 12.96 0.61 18.34
N ARG A 225 12.56 1.84 18.05
CA ARG A 225 11.61 2.58 18.87
C ARG A 225 10.19 2.08 18.60
N ILE A 226 9.30 2.30 19.56
CA ILE A 226 7.91 1.83 19.44
C ILE A 226 7.16 2.48 18.27
N ASP A 227 7.44 3.74 17.95
CA ASP A 227 6.88 4.45 16.80
C ASP A 227 7.39 3.89 15.47
N GLU A 228 8.66 3.50 15.39
CA GLU A 228 9.20 2.79 14.22
C GLU A 228 8.56 1.42 14.04
N ALA A 229 8.34 0.68 15.13
CA ALA A 229 7.68 -0.62 15.06
C ALA A 229 6.19 -0.50 14.65
N ARG A 230 5.51 0.56 15.14
CA ARG A 230 4.14 0.90 14.72
C ARG A 230 4.08 1.36 13.26
N HIS A 231 5.09 2.09 12.79
CA HIS A 231 5.17 2.49 11.39
C HIS A 231 5.16 1.27 10.45
N ALA A 232 5.90 0.21 10.77
CA ALA A 232 5.85 -1.04 10.01
C ALA A 232 4.47 -1.73 10.05
N THR A 233 3.79 -1.72 11.20
CA THR A 233 2.38 -2.17 11.31
C THR A 233 1.48 -1.36 10.38
N ASP A 234 1.61 -0.04 10.38
CA ASP A 234 0.80 0.85 9.54
C ASP A 234 1.12 0.68 8.05
N THR A 235 2.38 0.43 7.68
CA THR A 235 2.76 0.06 6.31
C THR A 235 2.05 -1.23 5.88
N ALA A 236 2.03 -2.26 6.73
CA ALA A 236 1.33 -3.52 6.41
C ALA A 236 -0.18 -3.30 6.21
N ARG A 237 -0.81 -2.49 7.06
CA ARG A 237 -2.24 -2.14 6.94
C ARG A 237 -2.55 -1.37 5.66
N ARG A 238 -1.70 -0.40 5.29
CA ARG A 238 -1.84 0.37 4.05
C ARG A 238 -1.75 -0.52 2.82
N ILE A 239 -0.75 -1.39 2.77
CA ILE A 239 -0.59 -2.35 1.66
C ILE A 239 -1.82 -3.25 1.58
N ALA A 240 -2.30 -3.80 2.70
CA ALA A 240 -3.51 -4.60 2.72
C ALA A 240 -4.73 -3.83 2.19
N ALA A 241 -4.89 -2.56 2.57
CA ALA A 241 -5.96 -1.70 2.05
C ALA A 241 -5.82 -1.45 0.54
N ILE A 242 -4.61 -1.22 0.02
CA ILE A 242 -4.33 -1.07 -1.42
C ILE A 242 -4.72 -2.35 -2.18
N LEU A 243 -4.37 -3.53 -1.66
CA LEU A 243 -4.74 -4.81 -2.27
C LEU A 243 -6.26 -4.97 -2.35
N LEU A 244 -6.98 -4.60 -1.29
CA LEU A 244 -8.45 -4.66 -1.26
C LEU A 244 -9.13 -3.65 -2.19
N MET A 245 -8.42 -2.64 -2.69
CA MET A 245 -8.93 -1.71 -3.70
C MET A 245 -8.84 -2.24 -5.14
N GLN A 246 -8.05 -3.29 -5.39
CA GLN A 246 -7.77 -3.78 -6.75
C GLN A 246 -9.02 -4.04 -7.61
N PRO A 247 -10.10 -4.69 -7.12
CA PRO A 247 -11.29 -4.91 -7.93
C PRO A 247 -11.94 -3.61 -8.44
N ALA A 248 -12.04 -2.60 -7.57
CA ALA A 248 -12.60 -1.30 -7.94
C ALA A 248 -11.68 -0.53 -8.91
N LEU A 249 -10.36 -0.65 -8.74
CA LEU A 249 -9.37 -0.07 -9.66
C LEU A 249 -9.44 -0.72 -11.04
N ASP A 250 -9.63 -2.04 -11.10
CA ASP A 250 -9.81 -2.78 -12.35
C ASP A 250 -11.11 -2.43 -13.05
N GLU A 251 -12.22 -2.32 -12.32
CA GLU A 251 -13.49 -1.84 -12.89
C GLU A 251 -13.35 -0.44 -13.46
N ASN A 252 -12.71 0.47 -12.71
CA ASN A 252 -12.40 1.82 -13.16
C ASN A 252 -11.53 1.83 -14.43
N TYR A 253 -10.49 0.99 -14.51
CA TYR A 253 -9.68 0.86 -15.72
C TYR A 253 -10.52 0.39 -16.91
N ARG A 254 -11.33 -0.65 -16.74
CA ARG A 254 -12.18 -1.17 -17.84
C ARG A 254 -13.18 -0.13 -18.33
N ALA A 255 -13.79 0.63 -17.41
CA ALA A 255 -14.70 1.72 -17.74
C ALA A 255 -14.00 2.86 -18.50
N ALA A 256 -12.82 3.30 -18.03
CA ALA A 256 -12.02 4.33 -18.70
C ALA A 256 -11.56 3.87 -20.09
N LYS A 257 -11.11 2.61 -20.23
CA LYS A 257 -10.73 2.01 -21.51
C LYS A 257 -11.89 1.95 -22.50
N GLY A 258 -13.09 1.57 -22.05
CA GLY A 258 -14.28 1.44 -22.90
C GLY A 258 -14.87 2.76 -23.36
N SER A 259 -14.53 3.86 -22.68
CA SER A 259 -14.98 5.22 -22.98
C SER A 259 -13.84 6.14 -23.42
N ALA A 260 -12.65 5.60 -23.71
CA ALA A 260 -11.46 6.41 -23.93
C ALA A 260 -11.61 7.34 -25.14
N VAL A 261 -11.26 8.62 -24.94
CA VAL A 261 -11.21 9.69 -25.96
C VAL A 261 -9.78 10.06 -26.31
#